data_AF-U1GFI1-F1
#
_entry.id   AF-U1GFI1-F1
#
_cell.length_a   1.000
_cell.length_b   1.000
_cell.length_c   1.000
_cell.angle_alpha   90.00
_cell.angle_beta   90.00
_cell.angle_gamma   90.00
#
_symmetry.space_group_name_H-M   'P 1'
#
loop_
_entity.id
_entity.type
_entity.pdbx_description
1 polymer ?
#
loop_
_entity_poly.entity_id
_entity_poly.type
_entity_poly.pdbx_seq_one_letter_code
_entity_poly.pdbx_strand_id
1 'polypeptide(L)'
;PSDDICYATQNRQHAVKQMAPKCDLVIVVGSQNSSNTGRLVEVAVESGAGAAYRVDNASEIDSAWLQDVATVGVTSGASVPEELVQGVLELLESQGWPPAVEETLIEESLSFALPPQLRQRRVKSAQTE
;
A
#
# COMPACT_ATOMS: atom_id res chain seq x y z
N PRO A 1 -23.84 11.50 2.27
CA PRO A 1 -22.39 11.24 2.12
C PRO A 1 -22.16 10.63 0.74
N SER A 2 -21.39 11.30 -0.13
CA SER A 2 -21.34 11.00 -1.56
C SER A 2 -20.81 9.60 -1.86
N ASP A 3 -21.57 8.82 -2.64
CA ASP A 3 -21.25 7.49 -3.18
C ASP A 3 -20.16 7.52 -4.28
N ASP A 4 -19.25 8.50 -4.25
CA ASP A 4 -18.26 8.74 -5.31
C ASP A 4 -16.88 8.10 -5.04
N ILE A 5 -16.70 7.46 -3.87
CA ILE A 5 -15.44 6.78 -3.52
C ILE A 5 -15.59 5.29 -3.82
N CYS A 6 -14.73 4.74 -4.69
CA CYS A 6 -14.77 3.32 -5.03
C CYS A 6 -14.46 2.41 -3.83
N TYR A 7 -14.98 1.18 -3.87
CA TYR A 7 -14.85 0.21 -2.78
C TYR A 7 -13.38 -0.07 -2.40
N ALA A 8 -12.49 -0.19 -3.39
CA ALA A 8 -11.08 -0.49 -3.18
C ALA A 8 -10.36 0.60 -2.37
N THR A 9 -10.75 1.86 -2.55
CA THR A 9 -10.26 2.99 -1.77
C THR A 9 -10.82 2.97 -0.36
N GLN A 10 -12.11 2.68 -0.18
CA GLN A 10 -12.73 2.59 1.15
C GLN A 10 -12.13 1.47 1.99
N ASN A 11 -11.93 0.29 1.39
CA ASN A 11 -11.33 -0.87 2.06
C ASN A 11 -9.92 -0.56 2.57
N ARG A 12 -9.07 0.04 1.74
CA ARG A 12 -7.72 0.44 2.15
C ARG A 12 -7.74 1.47 3.27
N GLN A 13 -8.63 2.47 3.20
CA GLN A 13 -8.79 3.44 4.29
C GLN A 13 -9.26 2.77 5.59
N HIS A 14 -10.17 1.80 5.52
CA HIS A 14 -10.61 1.03 6.69
C HIS A 14 -9.50 0.18 7.29
N ALA A 15 -8.68 -0.49 6.47
CA ALA A 15 -7.52 -1.23 6.94
C ALA A 15 -6.53 -0.30 7.66
N VAL A 16 -6.22 0.86 7.05
CA VAL A 16 -5.35 1.87 7.68
C VAL A 16 -5.93 2.38 9.00
N LYS A 17 -7.24 2.63 9.10
CA LYS A 17 -7.89 3.06 10.36
C LYS A 17 -7.72 2.07 11.52
N GLN A 18 -7.66 0.77 11.23
CA GLN A 18 -7.50 -0.26 12.24
C GLN A 18 -6.03 -0.49 12.62
N MET A 19 -5.12 -0.31 11.66
CA MET A 19 -3.67 -0.45 11.85
C MET A 19 -3.05 0.76 12.55
N ALA A 20 -3.39 1.98 12.11
CA ALA A 20 -2.74 3.22 12.52
C ALA A 20 -2.63 3.46 14.04
N PRO A 21 -3.65 3.17 14.88
CA PRO A 21 -3.54 3.38 16.34
C PRO A 21 -2.46 2.54 17.03
N LYS A 22 -1.94 1.50 16.35
CA LYS A 22 -0.91 0.60 16.87
C LYS A 22 0.49 0.93 16.33
N CYS A 23 0.62 1.94 15.46
CA CYS A 23 1.86 2.24 14.75
C CYS A 23 2.41 3.61 15.17
N ASP A 24 3.69 3.64 15.53
CA ASP A 24 4.41 4.91 15.73
C ASP A 24 4.68 5.58 14.37
N LEU A 25 4.86 4.76 13.32
CA LEU A 25 5.09 5.20 11.96
C LEU A 25 4.24 4.40 10.98
N VAL A 26 3.60 5.07 10.02
CA VAL A 26 2.97 4.43 8.85
C VAL A 26 3.66 4.87 7.57
N ILE A 27 4.12 3.90 6.77
CA ILE A 27 4.69 4.13 5.45
C ILE A 27 3.65 3.72 4.40
N VAL A 28 3.27 4.68 3.56
CA VAL A 28 2.32 4.49 2.47
C VAL A 28 3.09 4.48 1.15
N VAL A 29 3.17 3.32 0.51
CA VAL A 29 3.82 3.18 -0.80
C VAL A 29 2.87 3.65 -1.90
N GLY A 30 3.35 4.52 -2.78
CA GLY A 30 2.67 4.91 -4.01
C GLY A 30 2.94 6.34 -4.44
N SER A 31 2.59 6.63 -5.68
CA SER A 31 3.02 7.87 -6.34
C SER A 31 2.56 9.16 -5.66
N GLN A 32 3.41 10.19 -5.71
CA GLN A 32 3.07 11.54 -5.26
C GLN A 32 1.80 12.10 -5.94
N ASN A 33 1.56 11.72 -7.20
CA ASN A 33 0.43 12.16 -8.01
C ASN A 33 -0.88 11.38 -7.77
N SER A 34 -0.86 10.34 -6.92
CA SER A 34 -2.05 9.55 -6.58
C SER A 34 -2.81 10.19 -5.42
N SER A 35 -4.01 10.71 -5.70
CA SER A 35 -4.92 11.22 -4.67
C SER A 35 -5.35 10.13 -3.69
N ASN A 36 -5.51 8.88 -4.15
CA ASN A 36 -5.86 7.75 -3.28
C ASN A 36 -4.73 7.48 -2.28
N THR A 37 -3.48 7.50 -2.73
CA THR A 37 -2.31 7.28 -1.86
C THR A 37 -2.15 8.44 -0.88
N GLY A 38 -2.30 9.69 -1.33
CA GLY A 38 -2.29 10.86 -0.44
C GLY A 38 -3.36 10.75 0.65
N ARG A 39 -4.58 10.33 0.29
CA ARG A 39 -5.65 10.14 1.27
C ARG A 39 -5.35 9.06 2.31
N LEU A 40 -4.58 8.01 1.97
CA LEU A 40 -4.18 6.99 2.96
C LEU A 40 -3.24 7.55 4.03
N VAL A 41 -2.33 8.46 3.65
CA VAL A 41 -1.46 9.16 4.61
C VAL A 41 -2.29 10.01 5.57
N GLU A 42 -3.21 10.81 5.03
CA GLU A 42 -4.11 11.63 5.84
C GLU A 42 -4.92 10.76 6.81
N VAL A 43 -5.49 9.65 6.32
CA VAL A 43 -6.27 8.71 7.14
C VAL A 43 -5.41 8.08 8.23
N ALA A 44 -4.15 7.74 7.97
CA ALA A 44 -3.26 7.19 8.98
C ALA A 44 -3.05 8.15 10.15
N VAL A 45 -2.74 9.42 9.85
CA VAL A 45 -2.56 10.46 10.89
C VAL A 45 -3.87 10.75 11.61
N GLU A 46 -4.97 10.93 10.87
CA GLU A 46 -6.32 11.16 11.44
C GLU A 46 -6.76 10.02 12.37
N SER A 47 -6.25 8.80 12.15
CA SER A 47 -6.63 7.60 12.91
C SER A 47 -5.67 7.26 14.06
N GLY A 48 -4.63 8.06 14.28
CA GLY A 48 -3.76 7.94 15.47
C GLY A 48 -2.39 7.33 15.23
N ALA A 49 -1.90 7.25 13.99
CA ALA A 49 -0.49 6.98 13.75
C ALA A 49 0.38 8.13 14.31
N GLY A 50 1.52 7.81 14.93
CA GLY A 50 2.45 8.82 15.45
C GLY A 50 3.01 9.73 14.35
N ALA A 51 3.34 9.15 13.21
CA ALA A 51 3.67 9.83 11.96
C ALA A 51 3.25 8.99 10.75
N ALA A 52 3.06 9.62 9.59
CA ALA A 52 2.85 8.91 8.34
C ALA A 52 3.55 9.61 7.18
N TYR A 53 4.22 8.83 6.33
CA TYR A 53 4.89 9.32 5.13
C TYR A 53 4.51 8.52 3.91
N ARG A 54 4.53 9.19 2.77
CA ARG A 54 4.40 8.55 1.46
C ARG A 54 5.76 8.44 0.81
N VAL A 55 6.00 7.31 0.17
CA VAL A 55 7.19 7.07 -0.65
C VAL A 55 6.80 6.39 -1.96
N ASP A 56 7.49 6.71 -3.05
CA ASP A 56 7.34 6.02 -4.32
C ASP A 56 8.00 4.63 -4.27
N ASN A 57 9.09 4.48 -3.49
CA ASN A 57 9.82 3.24 -3.31
C ASN A 57 10.71 3.29 -2.04
N ALA A 58 11.37 2.17 -1.73
CA ALA A 58 12.20 2.02 -0.53
C ALA A 58 13.35 3.05 -0.40
N SER A 59 13.92 3.53 -1.51
CA SER A 59 15.05 4.47 -1.45
C SER A 59 14.70 5.86 -0.93
N GLU A 60 13.41 6.20 -0.86
CA GLU A 60 12.93 7.48 -0.34
C GLU A 60 12.70 7.46 1.18
N ILE A 61 12.87 6.30 1.83
CA ILE A 61 12.72 6.20 3.29
C ILE A 61 13.92 6.88 3.96
N ASP A 62 13.64 7.95 4.69
CA ASP A 62 14.63 8.61 5.54
C ASP A 62 14.81 7.81 6.84
N SER A 63 16.05 7.44 7.15
CA SER A 63 16.38 6.72 8.39
C SER A 63 16.06 7.52 9.65
N ALA A 64 15.96 8.85 9.55
CA ALA A 64 15.50 9.70 10.64
C ALA A 64 14.05 9.40 11.05
N TRP A 65 13.20 8.93 10.14
CA TRP A 65 11.81 8.58 10.45
C TRP A 65 11.70 7.33 11.32
N LEU A 66 12.72 6.48 11.31
CA LEU A 66 12.76 5.21 12.03
C LEU A 66 13.40 5.34 13.43
N GLN A 67 13.88 6.54 13.80
CA GLN A 67 14.43 6.79 15.11
C GLN A 67 13.32 6.80 16.17
N ASP A 68 13.54 6.10 17.28
CA ASP A 68 12.59 5.96 18.39
C ASP A 68 11.21 5.39 18.00
N VAL A 69 11.12 4.70 16.86
CA VAL A 69 9.92 3.98 16.41
C VAL A 69 9.99 2.54 16.89
N ALA A 70 8.92 2.03 17.52
CA ALA A 70 8.81 0.64 17.94
C ALA A 70 7.94 -0.19 16.98
N THR A 71 6.97 0.44 16.32
CA THR A 71 6.07 -0.23 15.37
C THR A 71 5.91 0.55 14.07
N VAL A 72 6.24 -0.10 12.94
CA VAL A 72 6.04 0.42 11.58
C VAL A 72 4.88 -0.31 10.91
N GLY A 73 3.86 0.42 10.48
CA GLY A 73 2.83 -0.08 9.59
C GLY A 73 3.18 0.22 8.14
N VAL A 74 3.03 -0.76 7.24
CA VAL A 74 3.26 -0.57 5.80
C VAL A 74 1.96 -0.83 5.05
N THR A 75 1.59 0.09 4.16
CA THR A 75 0.41 -0.05 3.28
C THR A 75 0.73 0.52 1.90
N SER A 76 -0.16 0.30 0.92
CA SER A 76 0.06 0.78 -0.44
C SER A 76 -1.23 1.22 -1.13
N GLY A 77 -1.08 2.11 -2.10
CA GLY A 77 -2.16 2.47 -3.02
C GLY A 77 -2.57 1.29 -3.91
N ALA A 78 -3.80 1.30 -4.42
CA ALA A 78 -4.34 0.20 -5.23
C ALA A 78 -3.61 -0.05 -6.56
N SER A 79 -2.87 0.94 -7.08
CA SER A 79 -2.15 0.86 -8.36
C SER A 79 -0.66 0.55 -8.20
N VAL A 80 -0.21 0.22 -7.00
CA VAL A 80 1.21 0.05 -6.68
C VAL A 80 1.61 -1.41 -6.93
N PRO A 81 2.66 -1.66 -7.74
CA PRO A 81 3.21 -3.00 -7.90
C PRO A 81 3.70 -3.59 -6.58
N GLU A 82 3.46 -4.89 -6.38
CA GLU A 82 3.83 -5.62 -5.17
C GLU A 82 5.33 -5.56 -4.88
N GLU A 83 6.17 -5.56 -5.92
CA GLU A 83 7.63 -5.45 -5.79
C GLU A 83 8.10 -4.18 -5.07
N LEU A 84 7.35 -3.07 -5.15
CA LEU A 84 7.71 -1.82 -4.47
C LEU A 84 7.40 -1.92 -2.98
N VAL A 85 6.31 -2.60 -2.61
CA VAL A 85 5.98 -2.88 -1.22
C VAL A 85 7.01 -3.83 -0.64
N GLN A 86 7.33 -4.91 -1.37
CA GLN A 86 8.33 -5.88 -0.95
C GLN A 86 9.71 -5.23 -0.74
N GLY A 87 10.14 -4.33 -1.63
CA GLY A 87 11.39 -3.60 -1.45
C GLY A 87 11.42 -2.73 -0.17
N VAL A 88 10.28 -2.19 0.26
CA VAL A 88 10.17 -1.47 1.55
C VAL A 88 10.34 -2.44 2.71
N LEU A 89 9.69 -3.60 2.65
CA LEU A 89 9.82 -4.63 3.69
C LEU A 89 11.26 -5.14 3.81
N GLU A 90 11.90 -5.43 2.68
CA GLU A 90 13.31 -5.86 2.62
C GLU A 90 14.26 -4.81 3.20
N LEU A 91 14.01 -3.52 2.91
CA LEU A 91 14.80 -2.44 3.49
C LEU A 91 14.65 -2.40 5.02
N LEU A 92 13.43 -2.52 5.54
CA LEU A 92 13.20 -2.55 6.98
C LEU A 92 13.88 -3.77 7.62
N GLU A 93 13.74 -4.96 7.05
CA GLU A 93 14.41 -6.16 7.52
C GLU A 93 15.94 -6.01 7.52
N SER A 94 16.51 -5.40 6.48
CA SER A 94 17.96 -5.11 6.41
C SER A 94 18.45 -4.15 7.49
N GLN A 95 17.55 -3.33 8.04
CA GLN A 95 17.83 -2.42 9.15
C GLN A 95 17.56 -3.05 10.52
N GLY A 96 17.23 -4.35 10.57
CA GLY A 96 17.06 -5.11 11.81
C GLY A 96 15.61 -5.20 12.30
N TRP A 97 14.63 -4.77 11.50
CA TRP A 97 13.22 -5.01 11.81
C TRP A 97 12.87 -6.49 11.60
N PRO A 98 11.94 -7.06 12.38
CA PRO A 98 11.46 -8.41 12.15
C PRO A 98 10.67 -8.48 10.83
N PRO A 99 10.52 -9.70 10.26
CA PRO A 99 9.68 -9.90 9.09
C PRO A 99 8.26 -9.38 9.31
N ALA A 100 7.69 -8.81 8.26
CA ALA A 100 6.36 -8.23 8.32
C ALA A 100 5.30 -9.29 8.63
N VAL A 101 4.33 -8.93 9.46
CA VAL A 101 3.14 -9.74 9.73
C VAL A 101 2.00 -9.20 8.88
N GLU A 102 1.50 -10.01 7.96
CA GLU A 102 0.36 -9.65 7.13
C GLU A 102 -0.93 -9.70 7.96
N GLU A 103 -1.61 -8.56 8.11
CA GLU A 103 -2.94 -8.48 8.73
C GLU A 103 -4.01 -8.37 7.63
N THR A 104 -4.72 -9.47 7.36
CA THR A 104 -5.90 -9.44 6.47
C THR A 104 -7.11 -8.91 7.24
N LEU A 105 -7.31 -7.60 7.18
CA LEU A 105 -8.41 -6.92 7.89
C LEU A 105 -9.73 -6.93 7.12
N ILE A 106 -9.67 -7.06 5.78
CA ILE A 106 -10.83 -7.02 4.88
C ILE A 106 -10.58 -7.96 3.69
N GLU A 107 -11.48 -8.90 3.45
CA GLU A 107 -11.41 -9.77 2.27
C GLU A 107 -12.05 -9.08 1.04
N GLU A 108 -11.32 -8.97 -0.08
CA GLU A 108 -11.82 -8.43 -1.34
C GLU A 108 -12.09 -9.58 -2.35
N SER A 109 -13.32 -9.72 -2.85
CA SER A 109 -13.72 -10.81 -3.78
C SER A 109 -14.21 -10.34 -5.16
N LEU A 110 -14.09 -9.04 -5.45
CA LEU A 110 -14.54 -8.44 -6.71
C LEU A 110 -13.51 -8.67 -7.84
N SER A 111 -13.97 -9.29 -8.93
CA SER A 111 -13.17 -9.52 -10.14
C SER A 111 -13.86 -8.90 -11.36
N PHE A 112 -13.09 -8.14 -12.14
CA PHE A 112 -13.56 -7.55 -13.39
C PHE A 112 -13.13 -8.41 -14.57
N ALA A 113 -14.08 -9.08 -15.20
CA ALA A 113 -13.80 -9.84 -16.40
C ALA A 113 -13.58 -8.91 -17.59
N LEU A 114 -12.58 -9.21 -18.42
CA LEU A 114 -12.39 -8.51 -19.69
C LEU A 114 -13.65 -8.63 -20.56
N PRO A 115 -14.07 -7.54 -21.25
CA PRO A 115 -15.12 -7.59 -22.25
C PRO A 115 -14.83 -8.68 -23.29
N PRO A 116 -15.86 -9.41 -23.78
CA PRO A 116 -15.67 -10.52 -24.73
C PRO A 116 -14.80 -10.17 -25.94
N GLN A 117 -14.88 -8.93 -26.42
CA GLN A 117 -14.14 -8.40 -27.57
C GLN A 117 -12.62 -8.31 -27.33
N LEU A 118 -12.18 -8.19 -26.07
CA LEU A 118 -10.76 -8.08 -25.70
C LEU A 118 -10.14 -9.41 -25.28
N ARG A 119 -10.93 -10.49 -25.16
CA ARG A 119 -10.43 -11.81 -24.72
C ARG A 119 -9.55 -12.52 -25.75
N GLN A 120 -9.58 -12.11 -27.04
CA GLN A 120 -8.94 -12.86 -28.14
C GLN A 120 -7.53 -12.42 -28.55
N ARG A 121 -6.83 -11.55 -27.79
CA ARG A 121 -5.48 -11.07 -28.18
C ARG A 121 -4.32 -11.54 -27.30
N ARG A 122 -4.42 -12.74 -26.71
CA ARG A 122 -3.34 -13.39 -25.93
C ARG A 122 -2.84 -14.73 -26.50
N VAL A 123 -3.20 -15.08 -27.74
CA VAL A 123 -2.60 -16.24 -28.43
C VAL A 123 -1.77 -15.72 -29.61
N LYS A 124 -0.48 -15.42 -29.35
CA LYS A 124 0.68 -15.36 -30.28
C LYS A 124 1.69 -14.27 -29.85
N SER A 125 2.48 -14.58 -28.85
CA SER A 125 3.83 -14.00 -28.68
C SER A 125 4.63 -14.84 -27.67
N ALA A 126 4.66 -16.15 -27.94
CA ALA A 126 5.61 -17.08 -27.33
C ALA A 126 6.06 -18.08 -28.42
N GLN A 127 6.59 -17.54 -29.52
CA GLN A 127 7.48 -18.25 -30.44
C GLN A 127 8.41 -17.20 -31.06
N THR A 128 9.61 -17.09 -30.52
CA THR A 128 10.78 -16.61 -31.27
C THR A 128 12.00 -17.31 -30.67
N GLU A 129 12.50 -18.27 -31.46
CA GLU A 129 13.86 -18.83 -31.59
C GLU A 129 14.56 -19.46 -30.38
#